data_AF-A0A366CYF3-F1
#
_entry.id   AF-A0A366CYF3-F1
#
_cell.length_a   1.000
_cell.length_b   1.000
_cell.length_c   1.000
_cell.angle_alpha   90.00
_cell.angle_beta   90.00
_cell.angle_gamma   90.00
#
_symmetry.space_group_name_H-M   'P 1'
#
loop_
_entity.id
_entity.type
_entity.pdbx_description
1 polymer ?
#
loop_
_entity_poly.entity_id
_entity_poly.type
_entity_poly.pdbx_seq_one_letter_code
_entity_poly.pdbx_strand_id
1 'polypeptide(L)'
;MRTIEISMKKMSHIENVMGLWKEGFLTNEDVIAWADQQILIEDEPSEALMDLSVKGPEFCSKKPWYEFPSAKTFSFSESFALRASKLDIENNTEIECFIEWLIDASMCEDLELPEVSFGYNVDHYAWNFQLAIKYFKENIQELLPNCRDRANSLGAQYLIKP
;
A
#
# COMPACT_ATOMS: atom_id res chain seq x y z
N MET A 1 -20.71 -4.89 -25.82
CA MET A 1 -19.62 -3.94 -25.51
C MET A 1 -19.79 -3.27 -24.14
N ARG A 2 -20.95 -2.70 -23.79
CA ARG A 2 -21.20 -2.09 -22.46
C ARG A 2 -20.97 -3.00 -21.24
N THR A 3 -21.29 -4.29 -21.33
CA THR A 3 -21.17 -5.24 -20.19
C THR A 3 -19.72 -5.49 -19.78
N ILE A 4 -18.78 -5.45 -20.74
CA ILE A 4 -17.35 -5.70 -20.50
C ILE A 4 -16.72 -4.48 -19.82
N GLU A 5 -17.05 -3.26 -20.27
CA GLU A 5 -16.54 -2.02 -19.66
C GLU A 5 -17.01 -1.83 -18.21
N ILE A 6 -18.27 -2.19 -17.89
CA ILE A 6 -18.80 -2.11 -16.52
C ILE A 6 -18.10 -3.14 -15.61
N SER A 7 -17.88 -4.36 -16.10
CA SER A 7 -17.18 -5.42 -15.36
C SER A 7 -15.71 -5.07 -15.10
N MET A 8 -15.01 -4.51 -16.09
CA MET A 8 -13.61 -4.07 -15.95
C MET A 8 -13.46 -2.88 -14.99
N LYS A 9 -14.40 -1.93 -14.98
CA LYS A 9 -14.37 -0.78 -14.07
C LYS A 9 -14.61 -1.20 -12.61
N LYS A 10 -15.51 -2.18 -12.38
CA LYS A 10 -15.77 -2.76 -11.04
C LYS A 10 -14.58 -3.53 -10.47
N MET A 11 -13.88 -4.33 -11.30
CA MET A 11 -12.67 -5.05 -10.87
C MET A 11 -11.55 -4.09 -10.45
N SER A 12 -11.40 -2.95 -11.15
CA SER A 12 -10.34 -1.97 -10.85
C SER A 12 -10.38 -1.43 -9.42
N HIS A 13 -11.56 -1.39 -8.77
CA HIS A 13 -11.68 -0.85 -7.41
C HIS A 13 -11.17 -1.82 -6.35
N ILE A 14 -11.47 -3.12 -6.48
CA ILE A 14 -10.97 -4.14 -5.56
C ILE A 14 -9.45 -4.22 -5.65
N GLU A 15 -8.90 -4.22 -6.87
CA GLU A 15 -7.45 -4.24 -7.10
C GLU A 15 -6.76 -3.06 -6.40
N ASN A 16 -7.36 -1.86 -6.49
CA ASN A 16 -6.82 -0.66 -5.84
C ASN A 16 -6.86 -0.74 -4.32
N VAL A 17 -8.00 -1.10 -3.72
CA VAL A 17 -8.14 -1.21 -2.27
C VAL A 17 -7.22 -2.28 -1.69
N MET A 18 -7.11 -3.42 -2.39
CA MET A 18 -6.18 -4.49 -2.01
C MET A 18 -4.71 -4.05 -2.15
N GLY A 19 -4.40 -3.23 -3.15
CA GLY A 19 -3.09 -2.58 -3.27
C GLY A 19 -2.80 -1.72 -2.04
N LEU A 20 -3.70 -0.77 -1.71
CA LEU A 20 -3.53 0.13 -0.57
C LEU A 20 -3.37 -0.63 0.76
N TRP A 21 -4.14 -1.70 0.94
CA TRP A 21 -4.02 -2.60 2.09
C TRP A 21 -2.66 -3.32 2.12
N LYS A 22 -2.19 -3.85 0.98
CA LYS A 22 -0.90 -4.54 0.89
C LYS A 22 0.29 -3.62 1.22
N GLU A 23 0.14 -2.32 0.96
CA GLU A 23 1.12 -1.30 1.34
C GLU A 23 0.96 -0.79 2.79
N GLY A 24 0.06 -1.39 3.58
CA GLY A 24 -0.18 -1.01 4.98
C GLY A 24 -0.89 0.33 5.16
N PHE A 25 -1.43 0.92 4.08
CA PHE A 25 -2.18 2.17 4.16
C PHE A 25 -3.59 1.99 4.75
N LEU A 26 -4.17 0.80 4.54
CA LEU A 26 -5.46 0.39 5.08
C LEU A 26 -5.28 -0.79 6.02
N THR A 27 -6.09 -0.83 7.07
CA THR A 27 -6.23 -2.00 7.95
C THR A 27 -7.16 -3.05 7.33
N ASN A 28 -7.22 -4.25 7.93
CA ASN A 28 -8.19 -5.26 7.50
C ASN A 28 -9.63 -4.75 7.66
N GLU A 29 -9.88 -4.05 8.76
CA GLU A 29 -11.18 -3.46 9.12
C GLU A 29 -11.58 -2.37 8.12
N ASP A 30 -10.65 -1.53 7.67
CA ASP A 30 -10.94 -0.52 6.65
C ASP A 30 -11.37 -1.16 5.32
N VAL A 31 -10.71 -2.24 4.90
CA VAL A 31 -11.06 -2.95 3.66
C VAL A 31 -12.43 -3.62 3.77
N ILE A 32 -12.71 -4.27 4.90
CA ILE A 32 -14.01 -4.91 5.16
C ILE A 32 -15.12 -3.86 5.17
N ALA A 33 -14.95 -2.77 5.90
CA ALA A 33 -15.92 -1.68 5.96
C ALA A 33 -16.15 -1.04 4.58
N TRP A 34 -15.09 -0.88 3.79
CA TRP A 34 -15.21 -0.42 2.40
C TRP A 34 -16.01 -1.42 1.55
N ALA A 35 -15.75 -2.73 1.67
CA ALA A 35 -16.48 -3.75 0.92
C ALA A 35 -17.97 -3.78 1.29
N ASP A 36 -18.30 -3.69 2.59
CA ASP A 36 -19.68 -3.60 3.08
C ASP A 36 -20.42 -2.40 2.47
N GLN A 37 -19.77 -1.23 2.42
CA GLN A 37 -20.35 -0.04 1.79
C GLN A 37 -20.59 -0.24 0.29
N GLN A 38 -19.66 -0.89 -0.43
CA GLN A 38 -19.86 -1.17 -1.86
C GLN A 38 -21.02 -2.15 -2.09
N ILE A 39 -21.14 -3.19 -1.26
CA ILE A 39 -22.25 -4.17 -1.33
C ILE A 39 -23.61 -3.48 -1.19
N LEU A 40 -23.73 -2.50 -0.28
CA LEU A 40 -24.98 -1.77 -0.07
C LEU A 40 -25.35 -0.83 -1.23
N ILE A 41 -24.38 -0.38 -2.01
CA ILE A 41 -24.58 0.56 -3.13
C ILE A 41 -24.83 -0.18 -4.45
N GLU A 42 -24.31 -1.39 -4.60
CA GLU A 42 -24.41 -2.15 -5.85
C GLU A 42 -25.66 -3.01 -5.93
N ASP A 43 -26.43 -2.89 -7.02
CA ASP A 43 -27.62 -3.72 -7.28
C ASP A 43 -27.28 -5.23 -7.35
N GLU A 44 -26.09 -5.55 -7.87
CA GLU A 44 -25.56 -6.90 -7.98
C GLU A 44 -24.07 -6.88 -7.60
N PRO A 45 -23.76 -7.06 -6.30
CA PRO A 45 -22.39 -7.12 -5.80
C PRO A 45 -21.66 -8.37 -6.31
N SER A 46 -20.37 -8.22 -6.63
CA SER A 46 -19.56 -9.36 -7.07
C SER A 46 -19.24 -10.32 -5.93
N GLU A 47 -19.01 -11.60 -6.26
CA GLU A 47 -18.55 -12.61 -5.28
C GLU A 47 -17.25 -12.17 -4.60
N ALA A 48 -16.35 -11.49 -5.30
CA ALA A 48 -15.12 -10.95 -4.73
C ALA A 48 -15.38 -9.88 -3.64
N LEU A 49 -16.38 -9.02 -3.82
CA LEU A 49 -16.78 -8.06 -2.76
C LEU A 49 -17.36 -8.80 -1.54
N MET A 50 -18.21 -9.80 -1.77
CA MET A 50 -18.79 -10.61 -0.70
C MET A 50 -17.70 -11.38 0.07
N ASP A 51 -16.73 -11.96 -0.64
CA ASP A 51 -15.59 -12.64 -0.04
C ASP A 51 -14.74 -11.68 0.81
N LEU A 52 -14.49 -10.45 0.33
CA LEU A 52 -13.77 -9.44 1.10
C LEU A 52 -14.49 -9.05 2.39
N SER A 53 -15.79 -8.78 2.30
CA SER A 53 -16.62 -8.41 3.45
C SER A 53 -16.62 -9.53 4.51
N VAL A 54 -16.80 -10.78 4.10
CA VAL A 54 -17.00 -11.90 5.04
C VAL A 54 -15.68 -12.51 5.54
N LYS A 55 -14.67 -12.62 4.67
CA LYS A 55 -13.43 -13.35 4.96
C LYS A 55 -12.22 -12.44 5.16
N GLY A 56 -12.30 -11.18 4.74
CA GLY A 56 -11.24 -10.20 4.88
C GLY A 56 -10.12 -10.29 3.82
N PRO A 57 -9.31 -9.24 3.70
CA PRO A 57 -8.28 -9.13 2.66
C PRO A 57 -7.17 -10.17 2.79
N GLU A 58 -6.76 -10.56 4.00
CA GLU A 58 -5.74 -11.60 4.21
C GLU A 58 -6.12 -12.97 3.64
N PHE A 59 -7.40 -13.32 3.70
CA PHE A 59 -7.89 -14.56 3.13
C PHE A 59 -7.93 -14.45 1.61
N CYS A 60 -8.50 -13.35 1.11
CA CYS A 60 -8.66 -13.10 -0.32
C CYS A 60 -7.31 -12.99 -1.05
N SER A 61 -6.28 -12.39 -0.44
CA SER A 61 -4.97 -12.21 -1.05
C SER A 61 -4.22 -13.53 -1.31
N LYS A 62 -4.64 -14.62 -0.67
CA LYS A 62 -4.04 -15.96 -0.84
C LYS A 62 -4.69 -16.75 -1.99
N LYS A 63 -5.80 -16.27 -2.54
CA LYS A 63 -6.48 -16.90 -3.67
C LYS A 63 -5.70 -16.68 -4.97
N PRO A 64 -5.78 -17.63 -5.92
CA PRO A 64 -5.21 -17.43 -7.24
C PRO A 64 -5.94 -16.32 -8.01
N TRP A 65 -5.26 -15.70 -8.97
CA TRP A 65 -5.75 -14.54 -9.73
C TRP A 65 -7.08 -14.77 -10.48
N TYR A 66 -7.41 -16.02 -10.80
CA TYR A 66 -8.66 -16.38 -11.48
C TYR A 66 -9.84 -16.56 -10.51
N GLU A 67 -9.59 -16.65 -9.20
CA GLU A 67 -10.62 -16.66 -8.16
C GLU A 67 -10.79 -15.30 -7.50
N PHE A 68 -9.73 -14.49 -7.44
CA PHE A 68 -9.77 -13.19 -6.80
C PHE A 68 -8.86 -12.19 -7.54
N PRO A 69 -9.30 -10.93 -7.76
CA PRO A 69 -8.49 -9.94 -8.45
C PRO A 69 -7.13 -9.72 -7.79
N SER A 70 -6.08 -9.57 -8.60
CA SER A 70 -4.73 -9.30 -8.07
C SER A 70 -4.64 -7.87 -7.56
N ALA A 71 -4.02 -7.68 -6.39
CA ALA A 71 -3.78 -6.34 -5.87
C ALA A 71 -3.01 -5.48 -6.87
N LYS A 72 -3.39 -4.21 -6.99
CA LYS A 72 -2.66 -3.21 -7.76
C LYS A 72 -1.20 -3.17 -7.27
N THR A 73 -0.27 -3.16 -8.22
CA THR A 73 1.13 -2.85 -7.95
C THR A 73 1.35 -1.35 -8.10
N PHE A 74 2.01 -0.78 -7.11
CA PHE A 74 2.43 0.62 -7.09
C PHE A 74 3.89 0.73 -7.53
N SER A 75 4.27 1.92 -8.01
CA SER A 75 5.69 2.25 -8.17
C SER A 75 6.37 2.33 -6.80
N PHE A 76 7.71 2.17 -6.77
CA PHE A 76 8.49 2.29 -5.54
C PHE A 76 8.14 3.55 -4.73
N SER A 77 8.12 4.71 -5.37
CA SER A 77 7.81 5.98 -4.71
C SER A 77 6.39 6.05 -4.13
N GLU A 78 5.42 5.41 -4.77
CA GLU A 78 4.05 5.32 -4.25
C GLU A 78 3.99 4.39 -3.04
N SER A 79 4.60 3.19 -3.12
CA SER A 79 4.69 2.26 -1.99
C SER A 79 5.45 2.87 -0.82
N PHE A 80 6.55 3.59 -1.07
CA PHE A 80 7.30 4.32 -0.05
C PHE A 80 6.42 5.34 0.65
N ALA A 81 5.72 6.18 -0.11
CA ALA A 81 4.83 7.20 0.45
C ALA A 81 3.70 6.58 1.29
N LEU A 82 3.05 5.54 0.78
CA LEU A 82 1.96 4.84 1.47
C LEU A 82 2.45 4.26 2.81
N ARG A 83 3.53 3.49 2.80
CA ARG A 83 4.10 2.87 4.01
C ARG A 83 4.63 3.91 4.99
N ALA A 84 5.42 4.88 4.52
CA ALA A 84 6.02 5.91 5.37
C ALA A 84 4.97 6.82 6.01
N SER A 85 3.83 7.04 5.36
CA SER A 85 2.74 7.87 5.91
C SER A 85 2.07 7.27 7.15
N LYS A 86 2.14 5.94 7.32
CA LYS A 86 1.55 5.19 8.44
C LYS A 86 2.57 4.71 9.46
N LEU A 87 3.86 4.84 9.17
CA LEU A 87 4.94 4.36 10.01
C LEU A 87 4.98 5.10 11.36
N ASP A 88 5.01 4.36 12.46
CA ASP A 88 5.38 4.91 13.76
C ASP A 88 6.91 5.00 13.91
N ILE A 89 7.43 6.23 13.80
CA ILE A 89 8.86 6.53 13.91
C ILE A 89 9.42 6.36 15.33
N GLU A 90 8.57 6.19 16.34
CA GLU A 90 9.00 5.89 17.70
C GLU A 90 9.11 4.38 17.94
N ASN A 91 8.39 3.57 17.15
CA ASN A 91 8.42 2.12 17.22
C ASN A 91 9.59 1.54 16.41
N ASN A 92 10.67 1.19 17.11
CA ASN A 92 11.85 0.61 16.45
C ASN A 92 11.51 -0.67 15.65
N THR A 93 10.63 -1.54 16.13
CA THR A 93 10.29 -2.78 15.40
C THR A 93 9.59 -2.49 14.06
N GLU A 94 8.74 -1.46 14.00
CA GLU A 94 8.13 -1.05 12.72
C GLU A 94 9.15 -0.43 11.77
N ILE A 95 10.06 0.39 12.30
CA ILE A 95 11.16 0.97 11.52
C ILE A 95 12.06 -0.12 10.98
N GLU A 96 12.36 -1.12 11.79
CA GLU A 96 13.15 -2.29 11.41
C GLU A 96 12.54 -3.00 10.20
N CYS A 97 11.25 -3.37 10.27
CA CYS A 97 10.55 -3.98 9.14
C CYS A 97 10.46 -3.06 7.90
N PHE A 98 10.30 -1.75 8.12
CA PHE A 98 10.30 -0.78 7.02
C PHE A 98 11.67 -0.67 6.34
N ILE A 99 12.76 -0.67 7.11
CA ILE A 99 14.13 -0.63 6.60
C ILE A 99 14.43 -1.88 5.77
N GLU A 100 14.07 -3.07 6.25
CA GLU A 100 14.24 -4.32 5.49
C GLU A 100 13.55 -4.23 4.13
N TRP A 101 12.30 -3.80 4.11
CA TRP A 101 11.55 -3.57 2.87
C TRP A 101 12.21 -2.50 1.99
N LEU A 102 12.63 -1.37 2.57
CA LEU A 102 13.20 -0.24 1.85
C LEU A 102 14.49 -0.61 1.12
N ILE A 103 15.38 -1.33 1.80
CA ILE A 103 16.66 -1.77 1.24
C ILE A 103 16.40 -2.61 -0.01
N ASP A 104 15.54 -3.63 0.09
CA ASP A 104 15.24 -4.51 -1.03
C ASP A 104 14.48 -3.78 -2.16
N ALA A 105 13.50 -2.94 -1.81
CA ALA A 105 12.62 -2.29 -2.78
C ALA A 105 13.28 -1.10 -3.49
N SER A 106 14.29 -0.47 -2.91
CA SER A 106 15.03 0.63 -3.53
C SER A 106 16.10 0.16 -4.52
N MET A 107 16.44 -1.13 -4.51
CA MET A 107 17.40 -1.69 -5.46
C MET A 107 16.90 -1.55 -6.89
N CYS A 108 17.79 -1.08 -7.78
CA CYS A 108 17.52 -0.90 -9.21
C CYS A 108 16.50 0.22 -9.54
N GLU A 109 16.12 1.04 -8.55
CA GLU A 109 15.30 2.23 -8.78
C GLU A 109 16.17 3.46 -9.17
N ASP A 110 15.52 4.56 -9.55
CA ASP A 110 16.19 5.79 -9.98
C ASP A 110 16.80 6.55 -8.79
N LEU A 111 18.13 6.68 -8.76
CA LEU A 111 18.87 7.37 -7.70
C LEU A 111 18.56 8.86 -7.60
N GLU A 112 18.02 9.49 -8.65
CA GLU A 112 17.59 10.88 -8.62
C GLU A 112 16.35 11.10 -7.74
N LEU A 113 15.63 10.03 -7.38
CA LEU A 113 14.52 10.09 -6.44
C LEU A 113 15.04 10.18 -5.00
N PRO A 114 14.60 11.18 -4.20
CA PRO A 114 15.07 11.38 -2.83
C PRO A 114 14.89 10.15 -1.94
N GLU A 115 13.75 9.45 -2.07
CA GLU A 115 13.44 8.23 -1.33
C GLU A 115 14.34 7.04 -1.69
N VAL A 116 14.81 6.96 -2.94
CA VAL A 116 15.73 5.90 -3.38
C VAL A 116 17.12 6.18 -2.81
N SER A 117 17.62 7.41 -2.98
CA SER A 117 18.87 7.85 -2.38
C SER A 117 18.87 7.67 -0.85
N PHE A 118 17.74 7.94 -0.19
CA PHE A 118 17.57 7.65 1.23
C PHE A 118 17.70 6.15 1.55
N GLY A 119 17.06 5.28 0.77
CA GLY A 119 17.17 3.82 0.91
C GLY A 119 18.62 3.30 0.82
N TYR A 120 19.39 3.77 -0.16
CA TYR A 120 20.81 3.42 -0.29
C TYR A 120 21.66 3.90 0.89
N ASN A 121 21.37 5.07 1.44
CA ASN A 121 22.06 5.56 2.63
C ASN A 121 21.70 4.75 3.87
N VAL A 122 20.45 4.30 4.01
CA VAL A 122 20.04 3.38 5.07
C VAL A 122 20.76 2.03 4.93
N ASP A 123 20.80 1.47 3.70
CA ASP A 123 21.49 0.21 3.40
C ASP A 123 22.98 0.25 3.76
N HIS A 124 23.65 1.38 3.53
CA HIS A 124 25.04 1.60 3.94
C HIS A 124 25.29 1.32 5.43
N TYR A 125 24.29 1.54 6.29
CA TYR A 125 24.36 1.28 7.72
C TYR A 125 23.75 -0.06 8.14
N ALA A 126 23.10 -0.80 7.24
CA ALA A 126 22.30 -1.99 7.57
C ALA A 126 23.12 -3.17 8.14
N TRP A 127 24.43 -3.20 7.91
CA TRP A 127 25.35 -4.13 8.59
C TRP A 127 25.31 -3.99 10.13
N ASN A 128 24.86 -2.84 10.64
CA ASN A 128 24.50 -2.62 12.04
C ASN A 128 23.14 -1.92 12.12
N PHE A 129 22.10 -2.71 12.37
CA PHE A 129 20.72 -2.21 12.34
C PHE A 129 20.42 -1.06 13.31
N GLN A 130 21.13 -0.97 14.43
CA GLN A 130 20.99 0.17 15.35
C GLN A 130 21.50 1.48 14.73
N LEU A 131 22.56 1.42 13.90
CA LEU A 131 23.03 2.59 13.14
C LEU A 131 22.06 2.94 12.01
N ALA A 132 21.49 1.94 11.33
CA ALA A 132 20.48 2.15 10.30
C ALA A 132 19.22 2.84 10.85
N ILE A 133 18.69 2.35 11.99
CA ILE A 133 17.54 2.97 12.68
C ILE A 133 17.87 4.40 13.11
N LYS A 134 19.07 4.63 13.65
CA LYS A 134 19.49 5.98 14.05
C LYS A 134 19.50 6.92 12.85
N TYR A 135 20.17 6.54 11.77
CA TYR A 135 20.21 7.33 10.53
C TYR A 135 18.80 7.55 9.98
N PHE A 136 17.97 6.51 9.95
CA PHE A 136 16.59 6.58 9.51
C PHE A 136 15.81 7.65 10.27
N LYS A 137 15.80 7.60 11.61
CA LYS A 137 15.08 8.56 12.45
C LYS A 137 15.55 10.00 12.26
N GLU A 138 16.86 10.19 12.10
CA GLU A 138 17.46 11.51 11.90
C GLU A 138 17.08 12.15 10.56
N ASN A 139 16.80 11.35 9.52
CA ASN A 139 16.66 11.86 8.14
C ASN A 139 15.26 11.68 7.54
N ILE A 140 14.45 10.72 8.01
CA ILE A 140 13.12 10.42 7.44
C ILE A 140 12.16 11.64 7.51
N GLN A 141 12.34 12.50 8.51
CA GLN A 141 11.48 13.67 8.74
C GLN A 141 11.40 14.61 7.54
N GLU A 142 12.46 14.70 6.75
CA GLU A 142 12.50 15.56 5.55
C GLU A 142 11.60 15.03 4.42
N LEU A 143 11.36 13.71 4.39
CA LEU A 143 10.56 13.03 3.37
C LEU A 143 9.08 12.90 3.77
N LEU A 144 8.78 12.82 5.08
CA LEU A 144 7.43 12.55 5.59
C LEU A 144 6.34 13.50 5.09
N PRO A 145 6.53 14.84 5.00
CA PRO A 145 5.49 15.74 4.50
C PRO A 145 5.02 15.36 3.10
N ASN A 146 5.96 15.18 2.17
CA ASN A 146 5.66 14.79 0.78
C ASN A 146 5.04 13.39 0.71
N CYS A 147 5.49 12.46 1.56
CA CYS A 147 4.92 11.12 1.63
C CYS A 147 3.45 11.15 2.05
N ARG A 148 3.11 11.95 3.07
CA ARG A 148 1.73 12.10 3.56
C ARG A 148 0.82 12.70 2.49
N ASP A 149 1.27 13.76 1.82
CA ASP A 149 0.50 14.41 0.76
C ASP A 149 0.25 13.45 -0.42
N ARG A 150 1.28 12.70 -0.82
CA ARG A 150 1.16 11.69 -1.88
C ARG A 150 0.25 10.54 -1.47
N ALA A 151 0.41 10.00 -0.26
CA ALA A 151 -0.43 8.92 0.25
C ALA A 151 -1.92 9.34 0.33
N ASN A 152 -2.19 10.57 0.81
CA ASN A 152 -3.55 11.12 0.83
C ASN A 152 -4.12 11.28 -0.58
N SER A 153 -3.31 11.72 -1.55
CA SER A 153 -3.73 11.85 -2.95
C SER A 153 -4.07 10.50 -3.57
N LEU A 154 -3.25 9.46 -3.32
CA LEU A 154 -3.51 8.08 -3.75
C LEU A 154 -4.78 7.54 -3.09
N GLY A 155 -4.93 7.72 -1.77
CA GLY A 155 -6.13 7.33 -1.04
C GLY A 155 -7.39 7.98 -1.62
N ALA A 156 -7.37 9.29 -1.86
CA ALA A 156 -8.48 10.01 -2.47
C ALA A 156 -8.77 9.53 -3.90
N GLN A 157 -7.75 9.26 -4.70
CA GLN A 157 -7.90 8.76 -6.07
C GLN A 157 -8.57 7.39 -6.10
N TYR A 158 -8.24 6.51 -5.15
CA TYR A 158 -8.59 5.09 -5.23
C TYR A 158 -9.75 4.66 -4.33
N LEU A 159 -10.02 5.40 -3.25
CA LEU A 159 -11.12 5.12 -2.32
C LEU A 159 -12.41 5.87 -2.67
N ILE A 160 -12.33 6.98 -3.41
CA ILE A 160 -13.50 7.77 -3.80
C ILE A 160 -14.07 7.24 -5.12
N LYS A 161 -15.32 6.75 -5.08
CA LYS A 161 -16.13 6.46 -6.28
C LYS A 161 -16.50 7.78 -6.97
N PRO A 162 -16.43 7.92 -8.31
CA PRO A 162 -17.30 8.86 -9.01
C PRO A 162 -18.76 8.39 -8.98
#